data_AF-A0A935KDC3-F1
#
_entry.id   AF-A0A935KDC3-F1
#
_cell.length_a   1.000
_cell.length_b   1.000
_cell.length_c   1.000
_cell.angle_alpha   90.00
_cell.angle_beta   90.00
_cell.angle_gamma   90.00
#
_symmetry.space_group_name_H-M   'P 1'
#
loop_
_entity.id
_entity.type
_entity.pdbx_description
1 polymer ?
#
loop_
_entity_poly.entity_id
_entity_poly.type
_entity_poly.pdbx_seq_one_letter_code
_entity_poly.pdbx_strand_id
1 'polypeptide(L)' 'MDQTYNKRDNPLNIDSNTVFLDDNRMPVTISSLARMWVVVKGLKSKMASYYASRIQIEDFVRKTKLN' A
#
# COMPACT_ATOMS: atom_id res chain seq x y z
N MET A 1 4.11 1.49 16.24
CA MET A 1 3.19 2.65 16.15
C MET A 1 2.59 2.62 14.77
N ASP A 2 1.33 2.23 14.64
CA ASP A 2 0.58 2.34 13.39
C ASP A 2 0.04 3.76 13.27
N GLN A 3 0.38 4.48 12.19
CA GLN A 3 -0.18 5.80 11.89
C GLN A 3 -1.02 5.72 10.62
N THR A 4 -2.25 6.23 10.70
CA THR A 4 -3.12 6.44 9.54
C THR A 4 -2.58 7.61 8.73
N TYR A 5 -2.25 7.38 7.46
CA TYR A 5 -1.54 8.35 6.61
C TYR A 5 -2.50 9.13 5.71
N ASN A 6 -2.44 10.47 5.76
CA ASN A 6 -3.19 11.33 4.84
C ASN A 6 -2.36 11.58 3.58
N LYS A 7 -2.74 10.94 2.46
CA LYS A 7 -2.02 10.93 1.17
C LYS A 7 -1.77 12.34 0.57
N ARG A 8 -2.47 13.38 1.04
CA ARG A 8 -2.36 14.75 0.51
C ARG A 8 -1.18 15.54 1.07
N ASP A 9 -0.78 15.27 2.31
CA ASP A 9 0.19 16.14 3.03
C ASP A 9 1.63 15.66 2.87
N ASN A 10 1.83 14.39 2.50
CA ASN A 10 3.11 13.86 2.05
C ASN A 10 2.89 12.92 0.86
N PRO A 11 3.71 12.99 -0.19
CA PRO A 11 3.76 11.94 -1.20
C PRO A 11 4.49 10.71 -0.64
N LEU A 12 3.95 9.52 -0.90
CA LEU A 12 4.63 8.24 -0.65
C LEU A 12 5.56 7.96 -1.83
N ASN A 13 6.85 7.78 -1.54
CA ASN A 13 7.82 7.39 -2.55
C ASN A 13 7.77 5.88 -2.78
N ILE A 14 7.84 5.48 -4.05
CA ILE A 14 7.99 4.09 -4.49
C ILE A 14 9.43 3.93 -4.96
N ASP A 15 10.10 2.87 -4.50
CA ASP A 15 11.48 2.55 -4.86
C ASP A 15 11.63 1.06 -5.22
N SER A 16 12.86 0.61 -5.48
CA SER A 16 13.17 -0.78 -5.80
C SER A 16 12.91 -1.78 -4.67
N ASN A 17 12.70 -1.32 -3.44
CA ASN A 17 12.40 -2.16 -2.27
C ASN A 17 10.89 -2.30 -2.03
N THR A 18 10.06 -1.58 -2.79
CA THR A 18 8.61 -1.66 -2.67
C THR A 18 8.10 -3.00 -3.18
N VAL A 19 7.41 -3.76 -2.34
CA VAL A 19 6.79 -5.02 -2.74
C VAL A 19 5.36 -4.79 -3.23
N PHE A 20 5.03 -5.28 -4.42
CA PHE A 20 3.71 -5.19 -5.03
C PHE A 20 3.04 -6.56 -5.03
N LEU A 21 1.83 -6.65 -4.47
CA LEU A 21 1.11 -7.90 -4.32
C LEU A 21 -0.32 -7.81 -4.86
N ASP A 22 -0.82 -8.90 -5.42
CA ASP A 22 -2.25 -9.07 -5.69
C ASP A 22 -3.05 -9.35 -4.40
N ASP A 23 -4.34 -9.61 -4.55
CA ASP A 23 -5.27 -9.98 -3.48
C ASP A 23 -4.89 -11.32 -2.81
N ASN A 24 -4.31 -12.24 -3.57
CA ASN A 24 -3.80 -13.54 -3.13
C ASN A 24 -2.38 -13.47 -2.51
N ARG A 25 -1.81 -12.26 -2.37
CA ARG A 25 -0.45 -12.02 -1.90
C ARG A 25 0.64 -12.58 -2.82
N MET A 26 0.35 -12.74 -4.10
CA MET A 26 1.33 -13.10 -5.12
C MET A 26 2.02 -11.84 -5.66
N PRO A 27 3.33 -11.88 -5.94
CA PRO A 27 4.05 -10.76 -6.53
C PRO A 27 3.47 -10.36 -7.89
N VAL A 28 3.28 -9.04 -8.08
CA VAL A 28 2.82 -8.46 -9.36
C VAL A 28 3.65 -7.24 -9.72
N THR A 29 3.44 -6.69 -10.91
CA THR A 29 4.03 -5.43 -11.33
C THR A 29 3.11 -4.25 -10.99
N ILE A 30 3.68 -3.04 -10.88
CA ILE A 30 2.91 -1.82 -10.62
C ILE A 30 1.83 -1.56 -11.67
N SER A 31 2.07 -1.95 -12.93
CA SER A 31 1.10 -1.83 -14.02
C SER A 31 -0.17 -2.63 -13.76
N SER A 32 -0.08 -3.79 -13.10
CA SER A 32 -1.24 -4.59 -12.73
C SER A 32 -2.13 -3.88 -11.69
N LEU A 33 -1.58 -2.95 -10.91
CA LEU A 33 -2.27 -2.25 -9.83
C LEU A 33 -2.85 -0.89 -10.26
N ALA A 34 -2.47 -0.36 -11.42
CA ALA A 34 -2.76 1.03 -11.82
C ALA A 34 -4.26 1.39 -11.91
N ARG A 35 -5.15 0.40 -11.94
CA ARG A 35 -6.61 0.57 -12.00
C ARG A 35 -7.36 -0.13 -10.87
N MET A 36 -6.64 -0.54 -9.83
CA MET A 36 -7.18 -1.29 -8.69
C MET A 36 -7.13 -0.45 -7.43
N TRP A 37 -8.04 -0.75 -6.50
CA TRP A 37 -7.95 -0.23 -5.14
C TRP A 37 -6.86 -0.99 -4.40
N VAL A 38 -6.01 -0.26 -3.68
CA VAL A 38 -4.85 -0.83 -3.01
C VAL A 38 -4.70 -0.28 -1.60
N VAL A 39 -4.23 -1.13 -0.70
CA VAL A 39 -3.71 -0.75 0.61
C VAL A 39 -2.20 -0.54 0.51
N VAL A 40 -1.74 0.63 0.95
CA VAL A 40 -0.31 0.96 1.01
C VAL A 40 0.16 0.93 2.45
N LYS A 41 1.20 0.14 2.73
CA LYS A 41 1.96 0.22 3.99
C LYS A 41 3.19 1.07 3.76
N GLY A 42 3.26 2.21 4.47
CA GLY A 42 4.39 3.13 4.44
C GLY A 42 5.32 2.95 5.63
N LEU A 43 6.61 3.19 5.42
CA LEU A 43 7.61 3.34 6.47
C LEU A 43 8.10 4.79 6.51
N LYS A 44 8.20 5.34 7.72
CA LYS A 44 8.80 6.65 7.95
C LYS A 44 10.33 6.49 8.02
N SER A 45 11.04 7.20 7.15
CA SER A 45 12.49 7.30 7.21
C SER A 45 12.94 8.29 8.29
N LYS A 46 14.19 8.17 8.74
CA LYS A 46 14.82 9.07 9.72
C LYS A 46 14.80 10.54 9.27
N MET A 47 14.72 10.80 7.97
CA MET A 47 14.68 12.14 7.36
C MET A 47 13.25 12.67 7.11
N ALA A 48 12.25 12.14 7.81
CA ALA A 48 10.83 12.51 7.65
C ALA A 48 10.20 12.25 6.28
N SER A 49 10.91 11.62 5.33
CA SER A 49 10.35 11.08 4.09
C SER A 49 9.62 9.75 4.35
N TYR A 50 8.63 9.43 3.51
CA TYR A 50 7.83 8.21 3.62
C TYR A 50 8.01 7.36 2.37
N TYR A 51 8.27 6.07 2.57
CA TYR A 51 8.45 5.10 1.49
C TYR A 51 7.43 3.98 1.59
N ALA A 52 6.90 3.54 0.46
CA ALA A 52 6.05 2.36 0.42
C ALA A 52 6.91 1.11 0.65
N SER A 53 6.64 0.36 1.72
CA SER A 53 7.24 -0.98 1.88
C SER A 53 6.41 -2.05 1.17
N ARG A 54 5.10 -1.83 1.09
CA ARG A 54 4.18 -2.77 0.43
C ARG A 54 2.95 -2.07 -0.14
N ILE A 55 2.56 -2.47 -1.35
CA ILE A 55 1.30 -2.09 -2.00
C ILE A 55 0.57 -3.38 -2.36
N GLN A 56 -0.68 -3.51 -1.91
CA GLN A 56 -1.47 -4.73 -2.10
C GLN A 56 -2.89 -4.38 -2.52
N ILE A 57 -3.49 -5.16 -3.43
CA ILE A 57 -4.92 -5.00 -3.79
C ILE A 57 -5.81 -5.09 -2.53
N GLU A 58 -6.73 -4.15 -2.38
CA GLU A 58 -7.77 -4.21 -1.34
C GLU A 58 -8.85 -5.20 -1.76
N ASP A 59 -8.90 -6.35 -1.08
CA ASP A 59 -10.02 -7.27 -1.20
C ASP A 59 -11.26 -6.68 -0.50
N PHE A 60 -12.19 -6.14 -1.29
CA PHE A 60 -13.45 -5.58 -0.79
C PHE A 60 -14.35 -6.63 -0.13
N VAL A 61 -14.15 -7.93 -0.38
CA VAL A 61 -15.04 -8.99 0.11
C VAL A 61 -14.91 -9.18 1.63
N ARG A 62 -13.83 -8.72 2.26
CA ARG A 62 -13.61 -8.87 3.72
C ARG A 62 -14.28 -7.80 4.61
N LYS A 63 -15.03 -6.84 4.06
CA LYS A 63 -15.70 -5.79 4.85
C LYS A 63 -17.19 -6.01 5.16
N THR A 64 -17.78 -7.13 4.77
CA THR A 64 -19.04 -7.59 5.38
C THR A 64 -18.71 -8.52 6.53
N LYS A 65 -18.32 -7.92 7.67
CA LYS A 65 -18.46 -8.61 8.95
C LYS A 65 -19.95 -8.91 9.08
N LEU A 66 -20.30 -10.20 9.11
CA LEU A 66 -21.63 -10.66 9.49
C LEU A 66 -21.93 -10.02 10.86
N ASN A 67 -22.98 -9.18 10.90
CA ASN A 67 -23.57 -8.70 12.15
C ASN A 67 -24.59 -9.73 12.62
#